data_AF-A0A950JAW5-F1
#
_entry.id   AF-A0A950JAW5-F1
#
_cell.length_a   1.000
_cell.length_b   1.000
_cell.length_c   1.000
_cell.angle_alpha   90.00
_cell.angle_beta   90.00
_cell.angle_gamma   90.00
#
_symmetry.space_group_name_H-M   'P 1'
#
loop_
_entity.id
_entity.type
_entity.pdbx_description
1 polymer ?
#
loop_
_entity_poly.entity_id
_entity_poly.type
_entity_poly.pdbx_seq_one_letter_code
_entity_poly.pdbx_strand_id
1 'polypeptide(L)'
;MLTAIILVCSTAITPELSDCNRSNAVHVLQLPENANAVMCMLHGQAYLAATVLGRELRADERVKVVCLGGGGRPARAARID
;
A
#
# COMPACT_ATOMS: atom_id res chain seq x y z
N MET A 1 -0.28 -8.67 14.62
CA MET A 1 -1.24 -8.49 13.51
C MET A 1 -0.76 -7.37 12.60
N LEU A 2 -0.91 -7.53 11.30
CA LEU A 2 -0.47 -6.59 10.26
C LEU A 2 -1.65 -6.21 9.38
N THR A 3 -1.76 -4.93 9.06
CA THR A 3 -2.80 -4.41 8.17
C THR A 3 -2.17 -3.99 6.85
N ALA A 4 -2.73 -4.45 5.74
CA ALA A 4 -2.34 -3.95 4.43
C ALA A 4 -3.05 -2.63 4.16
N ILE A 5 -2.29 -1.63 3.75
CA ILE A 5 -2.80 -0.34 3.31
C ILE A 5 -2.32 -0.11 1.89
N ILE A 6 -3.28 0.27 1.06
CA ILE A 6 -3.05 0.65 -0.31
C ILE A 6 -3.12 2.16 -0.36
N LEU A 7 -2.04 2.78 -0.82
CA LEU A 7 -1.93 4.20 -1.05
C LEU A 7 -1.95 4.45 -2.55
N VAL A 8 -2.87 5.28 -3.02
CA VAL A 8 -2.80 5.86 -4.37
C VAL A 8 -2.14 7.23 -4.22
N CYS A 9 -1.07 7.43 -4.98
CA CYS A 9 -0.17 8.56 -4.85
C CYS A 9 -0.14 9.30 -6.19
N SER A 10 -0.35 10.61 -6.18
CA SER A 10 -0.14 11.43 -7.38
C SER A 10 1.32 11.88 -7.45
N THR A 11 2.00 11.58 -8.56
CA THR A 11 3.35 12.04 -8.88
C THR A 11 3.42 13.53 -9.15
N ALA A 12 2.27 14.20 -9.35
CA ALA A 12 2.21 15.66 -9.40
C ALA A 12 2.38 16.29 -8.01
N ILE A 13 1.94 15.61 -6.95
CA ILE A 13 2.04 16.07 -5.56
C ILE A 13 3.29 15.50 -4.88
N THR A 14 3.57 14.22 -5.11
CA THR A 14 4.67 13.48 -4.49
C THR A 14 5.41 12.69 -5.59
N PRO A 15 6.40 13.31 -6.25
CA PRO A 15 7.11 12.71 -7.39
C PRO A 15 7.76 11.37 -7.03
N GLU A 16 8.33 11.29 -5.83
CA GLU A 16 8.95 10.08 -5.30
C GLU A 16 7.91 9.22 -4.57
N LEU A 17 7.55 8.08 -5.15
CA LEU A 17 6.57 7.14 -4.55
C LEU A 17 6.98 6.68 -3.14
N SER A 18 8.27 6.65 -2.86
CA SER A 18 8.83 6.35 -1.53
C SER A 18 8.36 7.31 -0.44
N ASP A 19 8.13 8.58 -0.77
CA ASP A 19 7.70 9.63 0.16
C ASP A 19 6.18 9.69 0.38
N CYS A 20 5.42 9.03 -0.51
CA CYS A 20 3.99 8.91 -0.36
C CYS A 20 3.63 8.07 0.85
N ASN A 21 2.76 8.61 1.70
CA ASN A 21 2.30 8.05 2.96
C ASN A 21 0.81 8.37 3.16
N ARG A 22 0.23 7.92 4.27
CA ARG A 22 -1.20 8.10 4.56
C ARG A 22 -1.67 9.56 4.56
N SER A 23 -0.79 10.53 4.85
CA SER A 23 -1.15 11.93 5.00
C SER A 23 -1.15 12.71 3.68
N ASN A 24 -0.48 12.21 2.63
CA ASN A 24 -0.38 12.87 1.32
C ASN A 24 -0.85 12.00 0.15
N ALA A 25 -1.31 10.77 0.40
CA ALA A 25 -1.95 9.94 -0.62
C ALA A 25 -3.30 10.54 -1.05
N VAL A 26 -3.61 10.46 -2.35
CA VAL A 26 -4.91 10.91 -2.88
C VAL A 26 -6.03 9.95 -2.51
N HIS A 27 -5.71 8.66 -2.35
CA HIS A 27 -6.62 7.66 -1.80
C HIS A 27 -5.89 6.72 -0.83
N VAL A 28 -6.58 6.35 0.26
CA VAL A 28 -6.10 5.42 1.27
C VAL A 28 -7.14 4.33 1.47
N LEU A 29 -6.76 3.08 1.21
CA LEU A 29 -7.60 1.91 1.46
C LEU A 29 -6.94 1.01 2.49
N GLN A 30 -7.72 0.58 3.47
CA GLN A 30 -7.27 -0.31 4.53
C GLN A 30 -7.95 -1.67 4.38
N LEU A 31 -7.16 -2.72 4.27
CA LEU A 31 -7.64 -4.10 4.21
C LEU A 31 -7.81 -4.69 5.62
N PRO A 32 -8.49 -5.85 5.74
CA PRO A 32 -8.52 -6.60 6.98
C PRO A 32 -7.12 -6.97 7.50
N GLU A 33 -7.03 -7.21 8.80
CA GLU A 33 -5.79 -7.63 9.43
C GLU A 33 -5.35 -9.03 8.95
N ASN A 34 -4.05 -9.21 8.87
CA ASN A 34 -3.38 -10.42 8.43
C ASN A 34 -2.42 -10.90 9.52
N ALA A 35 -2.26 -12.22 9.58
CA ALA A 35 -1.44 -12.86 10.61
C ALA A 35 0.07 -12.56 10.45
N ASN A 36 0.55 -12.39 9.22
CA ASN A 36 1.97 -12.19 8.93
C ASN A 36 2.21 -11.30 7.69
N ALA A 37 3.47 -10.92 7.46
CA ALA A 37 3.85 -9.94 6.43
C ALA A 37 3.65 -10.46 5.01
N VAL A 38 3.87 -11.75 4.79
CA VAL A 38 3.67 -12.41 3.51
C VAL A 38 2.20 -12.34 3.10
N MET A 39 1.30 -12.75 3.99
CA MET A 39 -0.15 -12.67 3.77
C MET A 39 -0.63 -11.24 3.57
N CYS A 40 -0.09 -10.29 4.35
CA CYS A 40 -0.40 -8.88 4.19
C CYS A 40 -0.06 -8.35 2.79
N MET A 41 1.16 -8.63 2.30
CA MET A 41 1.57 -8.18 0.98
C MET A 41 0.79 -8.89 -0.13
N LEU A 42 0.60 -10.21 -0.02
CA LEU A 42 -0.15 -11.01 -0.98
C LEU A 42 -1.59 -10.51 -1.12
N HIS A 43 -2.29 -10.29 0.00
CA HIS A 43 -3.66 -9.78 -0.02
C HIS A 43 -3.73 -8.35 -0.56
N GLY A 44 -2.74 -7.49 -0.25
CA GLY A 44 -2.65 -6.16 -0.83
C GLY A 44 -2.55 -6.18 -2.35
N GLN A 45 -1.68 -7.03 -2.91
CA GLN A 45 -1.54 -7.21 -4.35
C GLN A 45 -2.79 -7.84 -4.99
N ALA A 46 -3.37 -8.85 -4.36
CA ALA A 46 -4.59 -9.49 -4.85
C ALA A 46 -5.77 -8.51 -4.90
N TYR A 47 -5.90 -7.65 -3.91
CA TYR A 47 -6.92 -6.60 -3.91
C TYR A 47 -6.72 -5.60 -5.05
N LEU A 48 -5.49 -5.18 -5.33
CA LEU A 48 -5.20 -4.32 -6.48
C LEU A 48 -5.59 -4.97 -7.80
N ALA A 49 -5.23 -6.24 -7.99
CA ALA A 49 -5.58 -6.98 -9.20
C ALA A 49 -7.10 -7.17 -9.35
N ALA A 50 -7.82 -7.33 -8.22
CA ALA A 50 -9.27 -7.54 -8.21
C ALA A 50 -10.10 -6.25 -8.32
N THR A 51 -9.48 -5.07 -8.15
CA THR A 51 -10.21 -3.80 -8.10
C THR A 51 -9.94 -2.90 -9.29
N VAL A 52 -10.86 -1.96 -9.53
CA VAL A 52 -10.70 -0.91 -10.56
C VAL A 52 -9.46 -0.05 -10.35
N LEU A 53 -8.93 0.04 -9.12
CA LEU A 53 -7.69 0.74 -8.82
C LEU A 53 -6.47 0.18 -9.57
N GLY A 54 -6.46 -1.10 -9.93
CA GLY A 54 -5.41 -1.68 -10.78
C GLY A 54 -5.59 -1.36 -12.26
N ARG A 55 -6.78 -0.89 -12.68
CA ARG A 55 -7.15 -0.69 -14.10
C ARG A 55 -7.30 0.78 -14.51
N GLU A 56 -7.70 1.65 -13.59
CA GLU A 56 -8.06 3.06 -13.87
C GLU A 56 -7.22 4.05 -13.04
N LEU A 57 -5.89 3.89 -13.07
CA LEU A 57 -4.99 4.90 -12.54
C LEU A 57 -4.86 6.04 -13.55
N ARG A 58 -4.92 7.28 -13.07
CA ARG A 58 -4.55 8.44 -13.89
C ARG A 58 -3.07 8.37 -14.26
N ALA A 59 -2.68 9.11 -15.29
CA ALA A 59 -1.30 9.11 -15.79
C ALA A 59 -0.27 9.52 -14.71
N ASP A 60 -0.68 10.36 -13.77
CA ASP A 60 0.11 10.80 -12.63
C ASP A 60 -0.11 9.96 -11.37
N GLU A 61 -0.95 8.92 -11.39
CA GLU A 61 -1.20 8.12 -10.19
C GLU A 61 -0.36 6.84 -10.15
N ARG A 62 0.14 6.51 -8.97
CA ARG A 62 0.94 5.32 -8.67
C ARG A 62 0.43 4.68 -7.40
N VAL A 63 0.60 3.36 -7.31
CA VAL A 63 0.11 2.60 -6.16
C VAL A 63 1.27 2.13 -5.29
N LYS A 64 1.10 2.27 -3.98
CA LYS A 64 2.03 1.77 -2.97
C LYS A 64 1.27 0.92 -1.95
N VAL A 65 1.67 -0.34 -1.84
CA VAL A 65 1.17 -1.26 -0.81
C VAL A 65 2.12 -1.23 0.38
N VAL A 66 1.60 -0.96 1.57
CA VAL A 66 2.35 -0.98 2.82
C VAL A 66 1.69 -1.89 3.84
N CYS A 67 2.50 -2.66 4.56
CA CYS A 67 2.05 -3.47 5.68
C CYS A 67 2.42 -2.77 6.97
N LEU A 68 1.44 -2.38 7.78
CA LEU A 68 1.67 -1.76 9.09
C LEU A 68 1.32 -2.72 10.22
N GLY A 69 2.18 -2.79 11.24
CA GLY A 69 1.81 -3.42 12.52
C GLY A 69 0.93 -2.51 13.36
N GLY A 70 0.36 -3.04 14.45
CA GLY A 70 -0.56 -2.37 15.39
C GLY A 70 -0.04 -1.10 16.10
N GLY A 71 1.04 -0.48 15.63
CA GLY A 71 1.53 0.82 16.06
C GLY A 71 1.95 1.74 14.89
N GLY A 72 1.43 1.52 13.67
CA GLY A 72 1.73 2.36 12.50
C GLY A 72 3.16 2.25 11.96
N ARG A 73 3.98 1.36 12.54
CA ARG A 73 5.34 1.09 12.05
C ARG A 73 5.25 0.15 10.84
N PRO A 74 5.97 0.45 9.74
CA PRO A 74 6.07 -0.48 8.63
C PRO A 74 6.59 -1.82 9.16
N ALA A 75 5.90 -2.90 8.78
CA ALA A 75 6.35 -4.26 9.00
C ALA A 75 7.78 -4.31 8.47
N ARG A 76 8.75 -4.51 9.37
CA ARG A 76 10.17 -4.60 9.03
C ARG A 76 10.25 -5.63 7.90
N ALA A 77 10.59 -5.15 6.70
CA ALA A 77 10.70 -5.98 5.51
C ALA A 77 11.48 -7.24 5.90
N ALA A 78 10.88 -8.41 5.72
CA ALA A 78 11.64 -9.65 5.75
C ALA A 78 12.72 -9.48 4.68
N ARG A 79 13.98 -9.26 5.10
CA ARG A 79 15.12 -9.37 4.21
C ARG A 79 15.12 -10.81 3.72
N ILE A 80 14.85 -10.99 2.43
CA ILE A 80 15.13 -12.22 1.73
C ILE A 80 16.48 -11.96 1.08
N ASP A 81 17.54 -12.50 1.69
CA ASP A 81 18.85 -12.69 1.06
C ASP A 81 18.72 -13.78 -0.02
#